data_AF-A0A317G7S2-F1
#
_entry.id   AF-A0A317G7S2-F1
#
_cell.length_a   1.000
_cell.length_b   1.000
_cell.length_c   1.000
_cell.angle_alpha   90.00
_cell.angle_beta   90.00
_cell.angle_gamma   90.00
#
_symmetry.space_group_name_H-M   'P 1'
#
loop_
_entity.id
_entity.type
_entity.pdbx_description
1 polymer ?
#
loop_
_entity_poly.entity_id
_entity_poly.type
_entity_poly.pdbx_seq_one_letter_code
_entity_poly.pdbx_strand_id
1 'polypeptide(L)'
;MTNRAIKYRAYPTTEQSVMFAKTFGCCRKVYNLMLSDKIESYKSTGKFVTVTPAKYKKDYLYLKEVDSLALANVQLNLQSAFKNRFSKSRKKNNGFPKFKSAKRSRKSYTTNNQHGTVAITDNSIRLPKIGHVKTVIHRKPNDSWIVKSATVSQESDGKFYISVLFEIADSINTYVADTNNCIGLDYASDGLYVDNNGNVGTNHKYYRESHDKLAKSQRRLSRMQGSKKHEIKSNNYLKQLRKVNKIHRHIANQRLDNLHKISTEIANQYDVVCVESLNMKSMSNKGFGNGKATLDNGYGMFLSMLEYKLSERNKYLVKVDKWFPSSQICHCCGKIHPEMKNLTIRTMKCDCGLTISRDQNAAINILREGLRILNESFAVA
;
A
#
# COMPACT_ATOMS: atom_id res chain seq x y z
N MET A 1 10.27 -20.00 -3.39
CA MET A 1 9.17 -20.01 -2.40
C MET A 1 8.62 -18.61 -2.28
N THR A 2 7.30 -18.47 -2.29
CA THR A 2 6.61 -17.18 -2.33
C THR A 2 5.96 -16.90 -0.98
N ASN A 3 6.08 -15.66 -0.51
CA ASN A 3 5.50 -15.23 0.76
C ASN A 3 4.16 -14.52 0.52
N ARG A 4 3.10 -14.99 1.17
CA ARG A 4 1.76 -14.40 1.08
C ARG A 4 1.20 -14.11 2.45
N ALA A 5 0.57 -12.96 2.62
CA ALA A 5 -0.08 -12.61 3.88
C ALA A 5 -1.61 -12.57 3.74
N ILE A 6 -2.33 -13.10 4.73
CA ILE A 6 -3.78 -12.92 4.88
C ILE A 6 -4.05 -12.06 6.12
N LYS A 7 -4.82 -10.99 5.95
CA LYS A 7 -5.15 -10.04 7.01
C LYS A 7 -6.55 -10.29 7.56
N TYR A 8 -6.63 -10.74 8.80
CA TYR A 8 -7.87 -11.02 9.51
C TYR A 8 -8.28 -9.89 10.44
N ARG A 9 -9.60 -9.67 10.57
CA ARG A 9 -10.17 -8.76 11.56
C ARG A 9 -10.15 -9.44 12.94
N ALA A 10 -9.56 -8.77 13.93
CA ALA A 10 -9.43 -9.29 15.29
C ALA A 10 -10.28 -8.50 16.31
N TYR A 11 -10.74 -9.21 17.33
CA TYR A 11 -11.58 -8.76 18.43
C TYR A 11 -10.96 -9.18 19.77
N PRO A 12 -9.82 -8.57 20.15
CA PRO A 12 -9.16 -8.89 21.42
C PRO A 12 -10.02 -8.52 22.63
N THR A 13 -9.83 -9.25 23.72
CA THR A 13 -10.34 -8.86 25.04
C THR A 13 -9.69 -7.57 25.54
N THR A 14 -10.18 -7.01 26.64
CA THR A 14 -9.58 -5.82 27.27
C THR A 14 -8.13 -6.07 27.66
N GLU A 15 -7.84 -7.20 28.29
CA GLU A 15 -6.48 -7.60 28.70
C GLU A 15 -5.54 -7.75 27.49
N GLN A 16 -5.99 -8.45 26.44
CA GLN A 16 -5.23 -8.62 25.20
C GLN A 16 -4.95 -7.25 24.53
N SER A 17 -5.94 -6.35 24.55
CA SER A 17 -5.79 -5.00 24.00
C SER A 17 -4.76 -4.16 24.77
N VAL A 18 -4.73 -4.27 26.10
CA VAL A 18 -3.70 -3.65 26.95
C VAL A 18 -2.33 -4.23 26.62
N MET A 19 -2.23 -5.55 26.49
CA MET A 19 -0.96 -6.21 26.19
C MET A 19 -0.42 -5.85 24.80
N PHE A 20 -1.29 -5.70 23.80
CA PHE A 20 -0.91 -5.16 22.49
C PHE A 20 -0.40 -3.72 22.59
N ALA A 21 -1.08 -2.86 23.35
CA ALA A 21 -0.66 -1.48 23.55
C ALA A 21 0.72 -1.38 24.22
N LYS A 22 0.97 -2.19 25.26
CA LYS A 22 2.29 -2.34 25.89
C LYS A 22 3.34 -2.78 24.87
N THR A 23 3.04 -3.81 24.08
CA THR A 23 3.95 -4.35 23.06
C THR A 23 4.31 -3.31 22.00
N PHE A 24 3.33 -2.55 21.48
CA PHE A 24 3.59 -1.45 20.55
C PHE A 24 4.52 -0.38 21.17
N GLY A 25 4.30 -0.05 22.44
CA GLY A 25 5.12 0.90 23.19
C GLY A 25 6.57 0.42 23.35
N CYS A 26 6.76 -0.82 23.78
CA CYS A 26 8.06 -1.46 23.95
C CYS A 26 8.82 -1.53 22.63
N CYS A 27 8.18 -1.99 21.55
CA CYS A 27 8.78 -2.04 20.22
C CYS A 27 9.26 -0.66 19.76
N ARG A 28 8.46 0.38 20.00
CA ARG A 28 8.83 1.77 19.68
C ARG A 28 10.03 2.25 20.50
N LYS A 29 10.02 2.01 21.82
CA LYS A 29 11.11 2.42 22.71
C LYS A 29 12.43 1.74 22.33
N VAL A 30 12.41 0.41 22.15
CA VAL A 30 13.59 -0.37 21.74
C VAL A 30 14.13 0.10 20.39
N TYR A 31 13.26 0.36 19.40
CA TYR A 31 13.69 0.94 18.13
C TYR A 31 14.45 2.26 18.31
N ASN A 32 13.90 3.18 19.12
CA ASN A 32 14.49 4.49 19.32
C ASN A 32 15.82 4.41 20.09
N LEU A 33 15.92 3.55 21.12
CA LEU A 33 17.17 3.33 21.86
C LEU A 33 18.26 2.79 20.93
N MET A 34 17.96 1.74 20.15
CA MET A 34 18.92 1.18 19.19
C MET A 34 19.36 2.17 18.12
N LEU A 35 18.45 3.04 17.67
CA LEU A 35 18.78 4.10 16.72
C LEU A 35 19.68 5.16 17.37
N SER A 36 19.45 5.53 18.63
CA SER A 36 20.30 6.47 19.38
C SER A 36 21.72 5.91 19.52
N ASP A 37 21.86 4.69 20.04
CA ASP A 37 23.16 4.04 20.25
C ASP A 37 23.95 3.94 18.93
N LYS A 38 23.29 3.64 17.82
CA LYS A 38 23.92 3.61 16.50
C LYS A 38 24.41 4.99 16.06
N ILE A 39 23.60 6.04 16.25
CA ILE A 39 23.98 7.41 15.89
C ILE A 39 25.14 7.89 16.76
N GLU A 40 25.08 7.64 18.07
CA GLU A 40 26.13 8.04 19.03
C GLU A 40 27.45 7.31 18.76
N SER A 41 27.42 5.99 18.58
CA SER A 41 28.59 5.19 18.19
C SER A 41 29.24 5.71 16.91
N TYR A 42 28.43 6.09 15.92
CA TYR A 42 28.97 6.63 14.67
C TYR A 42 29.63 7.99 14.87
N LYS A 43 29.05 8.86 15.71
CA LYS A 43 29.64 10.16 16.03
C LYS A 43 30.98 10.04 16.75
N SER A 44 31.14 9.05 17.64
CA SER A 44 32.37 8.87 18.41
C SER A 44 33.45 8.04 17.71
N THR A 45 33.06 7.00 16.97
CA THR A 45 34.01 6.01 16.41
C THR A 45 34.06 5.99 14.87
N GLY A 46 33.16 6.71 14.20
CA GLY A 46 32.95 6.60 12.75
C GLY A 46 32.29 5.29 12.30
N LYS A 47 31.93 4.39 13.23
CA LYS A 47 31.34 3.08 12.93
C LYS A 47 30.01 2.87 13.65
N PHE A 48 29.09 2.17 13.00
CA PHE A 48 27.80 1.79 13.60
C PHE A 48 27.95 0.53 14.45
N VAL A 49 27.65 0.63 15.74
CA VAL A 49 27.60 -0.52 16.66
C VAL A 49 26.47 -1.51 16.31
N THR A 50 26.69 -2.78 16.63
CA THR A 50 25.64 -3.81 16.64
C THR A 50 24.94 -3.80 17.99
N VAL A 51 23.63 -3.55 17.98
CA VAL A 51 22.79 -3.47 19.19
C VAL A 51 21.69 -4.51 19.14
N THR A 52 21.40 -5.09 20.29
CA THR A 52 20.34 -6.08 20.46
C THR A 52 19.34 -5.61 21.53
N PRO A 53 18.06 -6.02 21.44
CA PRO A 53 17.07 -5.69 22.46
C PRO A 53 17.42 -6.16 23.87
N ALA A 54 18.24 -7.22 24.00
CA ALA A 54 18.63 -7.79 25.28
C ALA A 54 19.37 -6.79 26.18
N LYS A 55 20.18 -5.91 25.57
CA LYS A 55 20.92 -4.83 26.28
C LYS A 55 20.00 -4.01 27.18
N TYR A 56 18.82 -3.64 26.66
CA TYR A 56 17.90 -2.72 27.35
C TYR A 56 17.00 -3.39 28.39
N LYS A 57 16.97 -4.72 28.46
CA LYS A 57 16.12 -5.44 29.43
C LYS A 57 16.60 -5.32 30.88
N LYS A 58 17.85 -4.88 31.09
CA LYS A 58 18.40 -4.58 32.41
C LYS A 58 17.81 -3.26 32.94
N ASP A 59 17.88 -2.21 32.13
CA ASP A 59 17.44 -0.86 32.52
C ASP A 59 15.91 -0.68 32.45
N TYR A 60 15.24 -1.48 31.61
CA TYR A 60 13.80 -1.39 31.38
C TYR A 60 13.14 -2.76 31.58
N LEU A 61 12.86 -3.11 32.84
CA LEU A 61 12.32 -4.42 33.22
C LEU A 61 11.00 -4.78 32.53
N TYR A 62 10.13 -3.80 32.26
CA TYR A 62 8.86 -4.01 31.55
C TYR A 62 9.04 -4.57 30.13
N LEU A 63 10.24 -4.48 29.53
CA LEU A 63 10.55 -5.14 28.25
C LEU A 63 10.54 -6.68 28.35
N LYS A 64 10.56 -7.24 29.56
CA LYS A 64 10.42 -8.69 29.81
C LYS A 64 8.96 -9.15 29.79
N GLU A 65 8.00 -8.24 29.96
CA GLU A 65 6.56 -8.56 29.91
C GLU A 65 6.09 -8.93 28.50
N VAL A 66 6.70 -8.32 27.48
CA VAL A 66 6.29 -8.47 26.07
C VAL A 66 7.00 -9.62 25.39
N ASP A 67 6.41 -10.07 24.28
CA ASP A 67 7.01 -11.09 23.42
C ASP A 67 8.43 -10.68 22.96
N SER A 68 9.40 -11.55 23.22
CA SER A 68 10.80 -11.34 22.85
C SER A 68 10.99 -11.31 21.33
N LEU A 69 10.19 -12.07 20.58
CA LEU A 69 10.24 -12.10 19.12
C LEU A 69 9.74 -10.79 18.51
N ALA A 70 8.81 -10.11 19.18
CA ALA A 70 8.40 -8.77 18.80
C ALA A 70 9.57 -7.79 18.87
N LEU A 71 10.37 -7.84 19.94
CA LEU A 71 11.55 -7.00 20.10
C LEU A 71 12.67 -7.37 19.12
N ALA A 72 12.90 -8.67 18.86
CA ALA A 72 13.87 -9.15 17.89
C ALA A 72 13.53 -8.67 16.47
N ASN A 73 12.25 -8.73 16.07
CA ASN A 73 11.80 -8.19 14.80
C ASN A 73 12.05 -6.68 14.66
N VAL A 74 12.02 -5.92 15.75
CA VAL A 74 12.37 -4.49 15.72
C VAL A 74 13.85 -4.29 15.35
N GLN A 75 14.75 -5.11 15.87
CA GLN A 75 16.16 -5.10 15.51
C GLN A 75 16.35 -5.41 14.02
N LEU A 76 15.72 -6.49 13.52
CA LEU A 76 15.80 -6.88 12.11
C LEU A 76 15.28 -5.78 11.17
N ASN A 77 14.16 -5.14 11.54
CA ASN A 77 13.61 -4.02 10.79
C ASN A 77 14.57 -2.82 10.74
N LEU A 78 15.24 -2.51 11.86
CA LEU A 78 16.23 -1.43 11.90
C LEU A 78 17.47 -1.78 11.06
N GLN A 79 17.98 -3.01 11.17
CA GLN A 79 19.11 -3.49 10.34
C GLN A 79 18.78 -3.41 8.85
N SER A 80 17.59 -3.86 8.44
CA SER A 80 17.11 -3.76 7.06
C SER A 80 17.01 -2.30 6.60
N ALA A 81 16.52 -1.39 7.46
CA ALA A 81 16.45 0.03 7.14
C ALA A 81 17.84 0.65 6.91
N PHE A 82 18.84 0.31 7.73
CA PHE A 82 20.24 0.71 7.52
C PHE A 82 20.80 0.10 6.22
N LYS A 83 20.63 -1.21 5.99
CA LYS A 83 21.08 -1.88 4.75
C LYS A 83 20.49 -1.20 3.51
N ASN A 84 19.20 -0.86 3.52
CA ASN A 84 18.54 -0.20 2.40
C ASN A 84 19.01 1.24 2.21
N ARG A 85 19.32 1.96 3.30
CA ARG A 85 19.87 3.32 3.24
C ARG A 85 21.25 3.36 2.55
N PHE A 86 22.10 2.36 2.81
CA PHE A 86 23.47 2.32 2.28
C PHE A 86 23.62 1.47 1.01
N SER A 87 22.56 0.78 0.58
CA SER A 87 22.55 0.01 -0.67
C SER A 87 22.56 0.92 -1.90
N LYS A 88 23.46 0.66 -2.86
CA LYS A 88 23.58 1.43 -4.11
C LYS A 88 22.26 1.51 -4.90
N SER A 89 21.55 0.39 -5.03
CA SER A 89 20.29 0.31 -5.78
C SER A 89 19.10 0.90 -5.01
N ARG A 90 19.10 0.82 -3.68
CA ARG A 90 17.95 1.22 -2.86
C ARG A 90 18.05 2.60 -2.22
N LYS A 91 19.24 3.20 -2.13
CA LYS A 91 19.46 4.50 -1.47
C LYS A 91 18.62 5.65 -2.06
N LYS A 92 18.31 5.62 -3.36
CA LYS A 92 17.50 6.65 -4.05
C LYS A 92 16.10 6.78 -3.44
N ASN A 93 15.52 5.66 -3.02
CA ASN A 93 14.16 5.59 -2.48
C ASN A 93 14.11 5.48 -0.95
N ASN A 94 15.28 5.34 -0.29
CA ASN A 94 15.37 5.07 1.15
C ASN A 94 16.19 6.15 1.87
N GLY A 95 15.51 6.92 2.72
CA GLY A 95 16.13 7.90 3.60
C GLY A 95 16.74 7.28 4.86
N PHE A 96 17.49 8.08 5.62
CA PHE A 96 18.07 7.64 6.89
C PHE A 96 16.95 7.26 7.90
N PRO A 97 17.11 6.20 8.70
CA PRO A 97 16.11 5.80 9.70
C PRO A 97 15.77 6.94 10.66
N LYS A 98 14.48 7.16 10.90
CA LYS A 98 13.98 8.24 11.78
C LYS A 98 13.43 7.69 13.08
N PHE A 99 13.54 8.48 14.15
CA PHE A 99 12.90 8.16 15.43
C PHE A 99 11.39 8.02 15.31
N LYS A 100 10.83 7.04 16.02
CA LYS A 100 9.41 6.72 16.03
C LYS A 100 8.69 7.51 17.13
N SER A 101 7.65 8.24 16.73
CA SER A 101 6.77 8.98 17.65
C SER A 101 5.60 8.13 18.12
N ALA A 102 5.21 8.22 19.40
CA ALA A 102 4.01 7.57 19.91
C ALA A 102 2.71 8.04 19.24
N LYS A 103 2.69 9.29 18.76
CA LYS A 103 1.51 9.93 18.16
C LYS A 103 1.34 9.57 16.67
N ARG A 104 2.45 9.37 15.95
CA ARG A 104 2.46 9.23 14.48
C ARG A 104 2.81 7.83 13.99
N SER A 105 3.52 7.04 14.78
CA SER A 105 3.98 5.72 14.33
C SER A 105 2.81 4.74 14.25
N ARG A 106 2.87 3.84 13.27
CA ARG A 106 1.92 2.72 13.16
C ARG A 106 1.95 1.91 14.46
N LYS A 107 0.76 1.64 15.00
CA LYS A 107 0.58 0.74 16.15
C LYS A 107 0.60 -0.69 15.62
N SER A 108 1.78 -1.29 15.58
CA SER A 108 1.95 -2.66 15.12
C SER A 108 3.18 -3.31 15.73
N TYR A 109 3.15 -4.64 15.85
CA TYR A 109 4.33 -5.48 16.09
C TYR A 109 4.21 -6.76 15.27
N THR A 110 5.34 -7.39 14.98
CA THR A 110 5.42 -8.69 14.30
C THR A 110 6.04 -9.69 15.25
N THR A 111 5.45 -10.88 15.34
CA THR A 111 6.00 -12.03 16.05
C THR A 111 6.22 -13.17 15.06
N ASN A 112 7.20 -14.03 15.34
CA ASN A 112 7.55 -15.14 14.46
C ASN A 112 6.89 -16.42 14.97
N ASN A 113 6.54 -17.31 14.04
CA ASN A 113 6.11 -18.64 14.42
C ASN A 113 7.33 -19.45 14.86
N GLN A 114 7.29 -19.98 16.08
CA GLN A 114 8.27 -20.93 16.60
C GLN A 114 7.51 -22.18 16.99
N HIS A 115 7.60 -23.23 16.18
CA HIS A 115 6.99 -24.53 16.47
C HIS A 115 5.49 -24.45 16.86
N GLY A 116 4.68 -23.70 16.09
CA GLY A 116 3.23 -23.62 16.29
C GLY A 116 2.76 -22.56 17.30
N THR A 117 3.65 -21.67 17.77
CA THR A 117 3.25 -20.54 18.63
C THR A 117 2.33 -19.54 17.96
N VAL A 118 2.32 -19.50 16.61
CA VAL A 118 1.31 -18.82 15.81
C VAL A 118 0.49 -19.88 15.07
N ALA A 119 -0.80 -19.94 15.38
CA ALA A 119 -1.71 -20.91 14.77
C ALA A 119 -3.07 -20.28 14.47
N ILE A 120 -3.68 -20.68 13.36
CA ILE A 120 -5.04 -20.29 12.99
C ILE A 120 -5.98 -21.42 13.41
N THR A 121 -7.07 -21.06 14.09
CA THR A 121 -8.19 -21.95 14.43
C THR A 121 -9.45 -21.44 13.74
N ASP A 122 -10.60 -22.13 13.89
CA ASP A 122 -11.83 -21.73 13.18
C ASP A 122 -12.31 -20.31 13.49
N ASN A 123 -12.15 -19.83 14.73
CA ASN A 123 -12.66 -18.52 15.17
C ASN A 123 -11.62 -17.64 15.89
N SER A 124 -10.36 -18.06 15.92
CA SER A 124 -9.31 -17.36 16.64
C SER A 124 -7.92 -17.56 16.02
N ILE A 125 -7.00 -16.65 16.31
CA ILE A 125 -5.58 -16.81 16.03
C ILE A 125 -4.83 -16.85 17.35
N ARG A 126 -4.06 -17.91 17.56
CA ARG A 126 -3.15 -18.04 18.70
C ARG A 126 -1.89 -17.21 18.44
N LEU A 127 -1.48 -16.45 19.44
CA LEU A 127 -0.25 -15.65 19.43
C LEU A 127 0.59 -15.94 20.68
N PRO A 128 1.94 -15.86 20.58
CA PRO A 128 2.83 -15.97 21.73
C PRO A 128 2.48 -14.95 22.82
N LYS A 129 2.52 -15.36 24.10
CA LYS A 129 2.20 -14.55 25.30
C LYS A 129 0.77 -13.97 25.40
N ILE A 130 -0.01 -14.01 24.31
CA ILE A 130 -1.36 -13.43 24.24
C ILE A 130 -2.44 -14.51 24.28
N GLY A 131 -2.14 -15.71 23.78
CA GLY A 131 -3.10 -16.81 23.66
C GLY A 131 -4.02 -16.64 22.45
N HIS A 132 -5.24 -17.16 22.55
CA HIS A 132 -6.23 -17.14 21.47
C HIS A 132 -6.93 -15.78 21.37
N VAL A 133 -6.80 -15.13 20.21
CA VAL A 133 -7.47 -13.86 19.92
C VAL A 133 -8.62 -14.12 18.97
N LYS A 134 -9.84 -13.80 19.38
CA LYS A 134 -11.03 -13.96 18.53
C LYS A 134 -10.86 -13.21 17.20
N THR A 135 -11.03 -13.90 16.09
CA THR A 135 -10.80 -13.38 14.74
C THR A 135 -11.83 -13.89 13.75
N VAL A 136 -12.21 -13.04 12.80
CA VAL A 136 -13.07 -13.45 11.67
C VAL A 136 -12.19 -14.08 10.58
N ILE A 137 -12.20 -15.41 10.53
CA ILE A 137 -11.50 -16.21 9.52
C ILE A 137 -12.37 -16.28 8.27
N HIS A 138 -12.19 -15.31 7.37
CA HIS A 138 -12.93 -15.20 6.10
C HIS A 138 -12.26 -15.95 4.95
N ARG A 139 -11.07 -16.52 5.18
CA ARG A 139 -10.30 -17.32 4.23
C ARG A 139 -9.47 -18.32 5.03
N LYS A 140 -9.63 -19.62 4.75
CA LYS A 140 -8.75 -20.65 5.31
C LYS A 140 -7.52 -20.78 4.40
N PRO A 141 -6.28 -20.81 4.94
CA PRO A 141 -5.10 -21.13 4.14
C PRO A 141 -5.15 -22.60 3.70
N ASN A 142 -4.45 -22.93 2.61
CA ASN A 142 -4.27 -24.34 2.23
C ASN A 142 -3.35 -25.04 3.24
N ASP A 143 -3.52 -26.35 3.41
CA ASP A 143 -2.75 -27.14 4.38
C ASP A 143 -1.25 -27.17 4.07
N SER A 144 -0.87 -26.98 2.80
CA SER A 144 0.52 -26.90 2.37
C SER A 144 1.22 -25.58 2.73
N TRP A 145 0.49 -24.58 3.24
CA TRP A 145 1.04 -23.26 3.52
C TRP A 145 1.67 -23.19 4.91
N ILE A 146 2.95 -22.81 4.97
CA ILE A 146 3.71 -22.79 6.21
C ILE A 146 3.60 -21.42 6.87
N VAL A 147 3.07 -21.36 8.10
CA VAL A 147 2.98 -20.11 8.87
C VAL A 147 4.39 -19.64 9.31
N LYS A 148 4.80 -18.44 8.87
CA LYS A 148 6.10 -17.84 9.21
C LYS A 148 6.03 -16.84 10.36
N SER A 149 5.04 -15.95 10.33
CA SER A 149 4.93 -14.86 11.30
C SER A 149 3.50 -14.32 11.36
N ALA A 150 3.20 -13.55 12.40
CA ALA A 150 1.98 -12.78 12.52
C ALA A 150 2.29 -11.33 12.89
N THR A 151 1.68 -10.39 12.18
CA THR A 151 1.73 -8.96 12.49
C THR A 151 0.39 -8.50 13.06
N VAL A 152 0.39 -8.09 14.33
CA VAL A 152 -0.75 -7.44 14.96
C VAL A 152 -0.67 -5.95 14.67
N SER A 153 -1.79 -5.35 14.27
CA SER A 153 -1.88 -3.90 14.09
C SER A 153 -3.20 -3.33 14.58
N GLN A 154 -3.16 -2.09 15.08
CA GLN A 154 -4.32 -1.31 15.46
C GLN A 154 -4.47 -0.11 14.54
N GLU A 155 -5.65 0.01 13.93
CA GLU A 155 -6.01 1.13 13.08
C GLU A 155 -6.55 2.32 13.91
N SER A 156 -6.62 3.51 13.31
CA SER A 156 -6.97 4.76 14.02
C SER A 156 -8.40 4.82 14.57
N ASP A 157 -9.31 3.99 14.05
CA ASP A 157 -10.67 3.80 14.55
C ASP A 157 -10.75 2.82 15.73
N GLY A 158 -9.61 2.25 16.14
CA GLY A 158 -9.47 1.33 17.28
C GLY A 158 -9.54 -0.15 16.89
N LYS A 159 -9.81 -0.46 15.62
CA LYS A 159 -9.92 -1.82 15.12
C LYS A 159 -8.56 -2.51 15.05
N PHE A 160 -8.48 -3.73 15.57
CA PHE A 160 -7.33 -4.62 15.46
C PHE A 160 -7.41 -5.54 14.24
N TYR A 161 -6.23 -5.85 13.68
CA TYR A 161 -6.06 -6.82 12.61
C TYR A 161 -4.82 -7.66 12.87
N ILE A 162 -4.89 -8.93 12.49
CA ILE A 162 -3.77 -9.86 12.52
C ILE A 162 -3.48 -10.27 11.08
N SER A 163 -2.29 -9.95 10.60
CA SER A 163 -1.80 -10.38 9.28
C SER A 163 -0.89 -11.58 9.47
N VAL A 164 -1.33 -12.76 9.04
CA VAL A 164 -0.53 -13.98 9.11
C VAL A 164 0.23 -14.13 7.79
N LEU A 165 1.55 -14.25 7.88
CA LEU A 165 2.45 -14.47 6.75
C LEU A 165 2.68 -15.97 6.58
N PHE A 166 2.46 -16.44 5.36
CA PHE A 166 2.68 -17.81 4.93
C PHE A 166 3.82 -17.86 3.92
N GLU A 167 4.60 -18.93 4.00
CA GLU A 167 5.50 -19.36 2.96
C GLU A 167 4.82 -20.47 2.17
N ILE A 168 4.80 -20.30 0.84
CA ILE A 168 4.14 -21.18 -0.10
C ILE A 168 5.23 -21.74 -1.01
N ALA A 169 5.25 -23.05 -1.20
CA ALA A 169 6.09 -23.67 -2.22
C ALA A 169 5.69 -23.09 -3.59
N ASP A 170 6.67 -22.72 -4.41
CA ASP A 170 6.37 -22.18 -5.74
C ASP A 170 5.74 -23.30 -6.57
N SER A 171 4.44 -23.21 -6.82
CA SER A 171 3.80 -24.00 -7.84
C SER A 171 4.18 -23.40 -9.19
N ILE A 172 4.74 -24.21 -10.08
CA ILE A 172 4.96 -23.79 -11.47
C ILE A 172 3.59 -23.53 -12.08
N ASN A 173 3.26 -22.25 -12.28
CA ASN A 173 2.12 -21.89 -13.10
C ASN A 173 2.53 -22.18 -14.55
N THR A 174 1.77 -23.03 -15.24
CA THR A 174 2.04 -23.42 -16.64
C THR A 174 1.25 -22.59 -17.64
N TYR A 175 0.44 -21.64 -17.18
CA TYR A 175 -0.30 -20.74 -18.06
C TYR A 175 0.67 -19.92 -18.92
N VAL A 176 0.39 -19.92 -20.23
CA VAL A 176 1.08 -19.12 -21.23
C VAL A 176 0.14 -18.00 -21.64
N ALA A 177 0.61 -16.76 -21.50
CA ALA A 177 -0.17 -15.58 -21.83
C ALA A 177 -0.33 -15.41 -23.35
N ASP A 178 -1.56 -15.14 -23.79
CA ASP A 178 -1.86 -14.73 -25.17
C ASP A 178 -1.58 -13.23 -25.35
N THR A 179 -0.60 -12.89 -26.18
CA THR A 179 -0.22 -11.51 -26.46
C THR A 179 -1.28 -10.72 -27.23
N ASN A 180 -2.23 -11.40 -27.87
CA ASN A 180 -3.37 -10.75 -28.52
C ASN A 180 -4.47 -10.36 -27.53
N ASN A 181 -4.55 -11.04 -26.39
CA ASN A 181 -5.50 -10.74 -25.32
C ASN A 181 -4.98 -9.60 -24.43
N CYS A 182 -5.08 -8.38 -24.97
CA CYS A 182 -4.41 -7.21 -24.42
C CYS A 182 -5.34 -6.01 -24.23
N ILE A 183 -4.99 -5.13 -23.28
CA ILE A 183 -5.73 -3.89 -23.01
C ILE A 183 -4.76 -2.75 -22.66
N GLY A 184 -5.01 -1.57 -23.24
CA GLY A 184 -4.31 -0.33 -22.92
C GLY A 184 -5.15 0.54 -22.00
N LEU A 185 -4.54 1.08 -20.93
CA LEU A 185 -5.21 1.94 -19.96
C LEU A 185 -4.52 3.30 -19.88
N ASP A 186 -5.25 4.35 -20.26
CA ASP A 186 -4.85 5.75 -20.03
C ASP A 186 -5.40 6.24 -18.68
N TYR A 187 -4.62 7.05 -17.98
CA TYR A 187 -5.01 7.55 -16.66
C TYR A 187 -6.10 8.64 -16.77
N ALA A 188 -7.19 8.44 -16.02
CA ALA A 188 -8.25 9.44 -15.90
C ALA A 188 -8.23 10.08 -14.50
N SER A 189 -8.05 11.41 -14.44
CA SER A 189 -8.15 12.16 -13.17
C SER A 189 -9.59 12.29 -12.67
N ASP A 190 -10.55 12.33 -13.60
CA ASP A 190 -11.97 12.21 -13.33
C ASP A 190 -12.44 10.78 -13.63
N GLY A 191 -12.02 9.86 -12.76
CA GLY A 191 -12.27 8.44 -12.89
C GLY A 191 -11.06 7.64 -12.41
N LEU A 192 -10.84 6.47 -12.99
CA LEU A 192 -9.65 5.64 -12.74
C LEU A 192 -8.76 5.52 -13.97
N TYR A 193 -9.33 5.10 -15.09
CA TYR A 193 -8.68 5.00 -16.40
C TYR A 193 -9.73 5.08 -17.51
N VAL A 194 -9.27 5.33 -18.73
CA VAL A 194 -10.00 5.06 -19.99
C VAL A 194 -9.26 3.94 -20.74
N ASP A 195 -9.98 2.92 -21.19
CA ASP A 195 -9.37 1.82 -21.96
C ASP A 195 -9.34 2.10 -23.48
N ASN A 196 -8.66 1.25 -24.24
CA ASN A 196 -8.60 1.36 -25.70
C ASN A 196 -9.94 1.15 -26.42
N ASN A 197 -10.96 0.64 -25.72
CA ASN A 197 -12.33 0.49 -26.23
C ASN A 197 -13.22 1.70 -25.87
N GLY A 198 -12.70 2.65 -25.08
CA GLY A 198 -13.42 3.84 -24.61
C GLY A 198 -14.20 3.63 -23.31
N ASN A 199 -14.09 2.48 -22.65
CA ASN A 199 -14.72 2.25 -21.35
C ASN A 199 -13.95 2.97 -20.24
N VAL A 200 -14.67 3.37 -19.20
CA VAL A 200 -14.12 4.06 -18.03
C VAL A 200 -14.14 3.13 -16.82
N GLY A 201 -13.01 2.98 -16.12
CA GLY A 201 -12.89 2.00 -15.05
C GLY A 201 -13.82 2.23 -13.84
N THR A 202 -13.93 3.47 -13.36
CA THR A 202 -14.91 3.86 -12.33
C THR A 202 -14.98 5.38 -12.24
N ASN A 203 -16.14 5.91 -11.83
CA ASN A 203 -16.34 7.33 -11.57
C ASN A 203 -16.56 7.63 -10.08
N HIS A 204 -16.36 6.65 -9.20
CA HIS A 204 -16.53 6.85 -7.76
C HIS A 204 -15.52 7.82 -7.18
N LYS A 205 -16.04 8.78 -6.40
CA LYS A 205 -15.24 9.79 -5.71
C LYS A 205 -15.52 9.68 -4.22
N TYR A 206 -15.15 8.55 -3.61
CA TYR A 206 -15.54 8.18 -2.25
C TYR A 206 -15.24 9.26 -1.19
N TYR A 207 -14.12 9.98 -1.33
CA TYR A 207 -13.83 11.09 -0.43
C TYR A 207 -14.80 12.25 -0.64
N ARG A 208 -15.14 12.58 -1.90
CA ARG A 208 -16.12 13.63 -2.23
C ARG A 208 -17.54 13.25 -1.78
N GLU A 209 -17.95 12.01 -2.04
CA GLU A 209 -19.24 11.46 -1.59
C GLU A 209 -19.41 11.55 -0.07
N SER A 210 -18.33 11.32 0.69
CA SER A 210 -18.32 11.42 2.15
C SER A 210 -17.93 12.80 2.70
N HIS A 211 -17.71 13.80 1.82
CA HIS A 211 -17.07 15.06 2.19
C HIS A 211 -17.85 15.84 3.23
N ASP A 212 -19.15 16.01 3.06
CA ASP A 212 -19.97 16.83 3.95
C ASP A 212 -20.07 16.22 5.34
N LYS A 213 -20.23 14.90 5.40
CA LYS A 213 -20.21 14.12 6.65
C LYS A 213 -18.86 14.23 7.36
N LEU A 214 -17.77 14.17 6.60
CA LEU A 214 -16.42 14.33 7.12
C LEU A 214 -16.19 15.74 7.65
N ALA A 215 -16.52 16.77 6.85
CA ALA A 215 -16.36 18.18 7.19
C ALA A 215 -17.18 18.57 8.43
N LYS A 216 -18.44 18.13 8.53
CA LYS A 216 -19.27 18.32 9.73
C LYS A 216 -18.63 17.68 10.97
N SER A 217 -18.09 16.47 10.83
CA SER A 217 -17.44 15.75 11.93
C SER A 217 -16.12 16.39 12.36
N GLN A 218 -15.33 16.90 11.41
CA GLN A 218 -14.08 17.63 11.65
C GLN A 218 -14.34 18.99 12.31
N ARG A 219 -15.36 19.74 11.87
CA ARG A 219 -15.78 21.00 12.51
C ARG A 219 -16.19 20.81 13.98
N ARG A 220 -16.90 19.72 14.29
CA ARG A 220 -17.22 19.37 15.68
C ARG A 220 -15.95 19.06 16.47
N LEU A 221 -15.02 18.30 15.89
CA LEU A 221 -13.75 17.95 16.53
C LEU A 221 -12.89 19.19 16.84
N SER A 222 -12.82 20.16 15.93
CA SER A 222 -11.98 21.36 16.10
C SER A 222 -12.47 22.28 17.22
N ARG A 223 -13.77 22.24 17.55
CA ARG A 223 -14.38 23.02 18.64
C ARG A 223 -14.27 22.37 20.02
N MET A 224 -13.81 21.12 20.10
CA MET A 224 -13.68 20.39 21.37
C MET A 224 -12.34 20.64 22.06
N GLN A 225 -12.36 20.64 23.40
CA GLN A 225 -11.16 20.72 24.24
C GLN A 225 -10.18 19.59 23.91
N GLY A 226 -8.96 19.96 23.51
CA GLY A 226 -7.92 19.06 23.03
C GLY A 226 -7.63 19.18 21.53
N SER A 227 -8.30 20.11 20.83
CA SER A 227 -8.09 20.37 19.41
C SER A 227 -6.85 21.24 19.16
N LYS A 228 -6.46 22.08 20.12
CA LYS A 228 -5.29 22.95 19.98
C LYS A 228 -4.00 22.17 20.24
N LYS A 229 -2.91 22.65 19.65
CA LYS A 229 -1.57 22.11 19.89
C LYS A 229 -1.23 22.31 21.36
N HIS A 230 -0.64 21.30 22.01
CA HIS A 230 -0.27 21.29 23.44
C HIS A 230 -1.42 21.26 24.44
N GLU A 231 -2.67 21.16 23.99
CA GLU A 231 -3.82 21.01 24.88
C GLU A 231 -4.02 19.54 25.30
N ILE A 232 -4.47 19.33 26.54
CA ILE A 232 -4.84 18.01 27.03
C ILE A 232 -6.12 17.57 26.31
N LYS A 233 -6.11 16.34 25.78
CA LYS A 233 -7.24 15.79 25.03
C LYS A 233 -8.33 15.31 25.96
N SER A 234 -9.49 15.96 25.91
CA SER A 234 -10.68 15.51 26.64
C SER A 234 -11.18 14.15 26.12
N ASN A 235 -11.91 13.41 26.97
CA ASN A 235 -12.55 12.16 26.57
C ASN A 235 -13.56 12.37 25.42
N ASN A 236 -14.24 13.52 25.40
CA ASN A 236 -15.18 13.89 24.33
C ASN A 236 -14.45 14.12 23.00
N TYR A 237 -13.31 14.81 23.02
CA TYR A 237 -12.44 14.95 21.85
C TYR A 237 -11.99 13.58 21.32
N LEU A 238 -11.55 12.66 22.20
CA LEU A 238 -11.12 11.33 21.78
C LEU A 238 -12.27 10.51 21.17
N LYS A 239 -13.48 10.60 21.75
CA LYS A 239 -14.69 9.97 21.18
C LYS A 239 -15.01 10.53 19.79
N GLN A 240 -14.94 11.85 19.60
CA GLN A 240 -15.19 12.49 18.31
C GLN A 240 -14.10 12.19 17.28
N LEU A 241 -12.83 12.16 17.70
CA LEU A 241 -11.71 11.78 16.83
C LEU A 241 -11.89 10.36 16.29
N ARG A 242 -12.36 9.42 17.12
CA ARG A 242 -12.71 8.07 16.66
C ARG A 242 -13.82 8.08 15.62
N LYS A 243 -14.83 8.95 15.73
CA LYS A 243 -15.88 9.10 14.70
C LYS A 243 -15.30 9.59 13.37
N VAL A 244 -14.42 10.60 13.41
CA VAL A 244 -13.70 11.08 12.22
C VAL A 244 -12.85 9.97 11.59
N ASN A 245 -12.11 9.21 12.40
CA ASN A 245 -11.31 8.08 11.93
C ASN A 245 -12.15 6.97 11.31
N LYS A 246 -13.35 6.69 11.82
CA LYS A 246 -14.30 5.74 11.23
C LYS A 246 -14.74 6.17 9.83
N ILE A 247 -15.00 7.46 9.60
CA ILE A 247 -15.36 8.00 8.27
C ILE A 247 -14.18 7.83 7.31
N HIS A 248 -12.97 8.24 7.71
CA HIS A 248 -11.77 8.03 6.89
C HIS A 248 -11.54 6.55 6.56
N ARG A 249 -11.76 5.65 7.53
CA ARG A 249 -11.66 4.21 7.32
C ARG A 249 -12.69 3.71 6.30
N HIS A 250 -13.92 4.18 6.39
CA HIS A 250 -14.98 3.80 5.44
C HIS A 250 -14.59 4.18 4.01
N ILE A 251 -14.17 5.44 3.80
CA ILE A 251 -13.69 5.95 2.50
C ILE A 251 -12.53 5.09 1.98
N ALA A 252 -11.54 4.80 2.83
CA ALA A 252 -10.38 3.99 2.44
C ALA A 252 -10.78 2.56 2.06
N ASN A 253 -11.72 1.95 2.80
CA ASN A 253 -12.20 0.60 2.55
C ASN A 253 -13.03 0.51 1.27
N GLN A 254 -13.92 1.47 0.99
CA GLN A 254 -14.70 1.52 -0.26
C GLN A 254 -13.77 1.60 -1.46
N ARG A 255 -12.78 2.49 -1.40
CA ARG A 255 -11.75 2.60 -2.45
C ARG A 255 -10.97 1.31 -2.63
N LEU A 256 -10.48 0.71 -1.54
CA LEU A 256 -9.76 -0.56 -1.60
C LEU A 256 -10.60 -1.66 -2.23
N ASP A 257 -11.86 -1.81 -1.83
CA ASP A 257 -12.78 -2.80 -2.37
C ASP A 257 -12.97 -2.62 -3.88
N ASN A 258 -13.28 -1.40 -4.31
CA ASN A 258 -13.46 -1.06 -5.72
C ASN A 258 -12.21 -1.36 -6.56
N LEU A 259 -11.03 -0.89 -6.11
CA LEU A 259 -9.79 -1.13 -6.85
C LEU A 259 -9.42 -2.61 -6.88
N HIS A 260 -9.69 -3.37 -5.81
CA HIS A 260 -9.48 -4.81 -5.81
C HIS A 260 -10.41 -5.52 -6.80
N LYS A 261 -11.68 -5.12 -6.91
CA LYS A 261 -12.62 -5.70 -7.88
C LYS A 261 -12.16 -5.44 -9.31
N ILE A 262 -11.95 -4.18 -9.66
CA ILE A 262 -11.53 -3.78 -11.02
C ILE A 262 -10.20 -4.44 -11.42
N SER A 263 -9.18 -4.40 -10.56
CA SER A 263 -7.89 -5.03 -10.89
C SER A 263 -7.96 -6.56 -10.93
N THR A 264 -8.90 -7.20 -10.23
CA THR A 264 -9.12 -8.66 -10.37
C THR A 264 -9.82 -8.98 -11.68
N GLU A 265 -10.84 -8.20 -12.02
CA GLU A 265 -11.59 -8.35 -13.27
C GLU A 265 -10.65 -8.25 -14.48
N ILE A 266 -9.84 -7.19 -14.56
CA ILE A 266 -8.85 -7.01 -15.63
C ILE A 266 -7.85 -8.17 -15.67
N ALA A 267 -7.29 -8.57 -14.52
CA ALA A 267 -6.30 -9.65 -14.48
C ALA A 267 -6.89 -11.03 -14.85
N ASN A 268 -8.20 -11.20 -14.71
CA ASN A 268 -8.89 -12.40 -15.13
C ASN A 268 -9.19 -12.38 -16.63
N GLN A 269 -9.57 -11.21 -17.19
CA GLN A 269 -9.97 -11.06 -18.59
C GLN A 269 -8.78 -10.96 -19.56
N TYR A 270 -7.74 -10.21 -19.19
CA TYR A 270 -6.62 -9.87 -20.08
C TYR A 270 -5.31 -10.49 -19.62
N ASP A 271 -4.43 -10.75 -20.58
CA ASP A 271 -3.11 -11.36 -20.38
C ASP A 271 -1.98 -10.33 -20.47
N VAL A 272 -2.18 -9.27 -21.25
CA VAL A 272 -1.26 -8.14 -21.33
C VAL A 272 -2.00 -6.85 -21.01
N VAL A 273 -1.53 -6.15 -19.99
CA VAL A 273 -2.07 -4.84 -19.61
C VAL A 273 -0.98 -3.79 -19.81
N CYS A 274 -1.25 -2.80 -20.66
CA CYS A 274 -0.33 -1.71 -20.97
C CYS A 274 -0.80 -0.42 -20.27
N VAL A 275 0.10 0.23 -19.53
CA VAL A 275 -0.21 1.45 -18.77
C VAL A 275 0.94 2.45 -18.90
N GLU A 276 0.68 3.74 -18.68
CA GLU A 276 1.75 4.72 -18.56
C GLU A 276 2.47 4.67 -17.20
N SER A 277 3.79 4.92 -17.22
CA SER A 277 4.66 5.02 -16.04
C SER A 277 4.54 6.39 -15.33
N LEU A 278 3.30 6.77 -15.00
CA LEU A 278 3.03 8.07 -14.39
C LEU A 278 3.54 8.18 -12.96
N ASN A 279 4.16 9.32 -12.65
CA ASN A 279 4.56 9.65 -11.30
C ASN A 279 3.38 10.25 -10.52
N MET A 280 2.56 9.38 -9.93
CA MET A 280 1.40 9.75 -9.14
C MET A 280 1.72 10.74 -8.00
N LYS A 281 2.93 10.67 -7.41
CA LYS A 281 3.33 11.60 -6.36
C LYS A 281 3.46 13.02 -6.89
N SER A 282 4.13 13.22 -8.03
CA SER A 282 4.21 14.55 -8.64
C SER A 282 2.86 15.05 -9.11
N MET A 283 2.01 14.16 -9.66
CA MET A 283 0.65 14.52 -10.10
C MET A 283 -0.30 14.85 -8.94
N SER A 284 -0.02 14.35 -7.73
CA SER A 284 -0.80 14.65 -6.52
C SER A 284 -0.46 15.99 -5.85
N ASN A 285 0.50 16.74 -6.41
CA ASN A 285 0.95 18.01 -5.83
C ASN A 285 -0.13 19.09 -5.86
N LYS A 286 -0.15 19.93 -4.82
CA LYS A 286 -1.14 21.01 -4.66
C LYS A 286 -1.13 22.05 -5.79
N GLY A 287 -0.01 22.22 -6.49
CA GLY A 287 0.15 23.25 -7.54
C GLY A 287 -0.75 23.05 -8.76
N PHE A 288 -1.19 21.81 -9.05
CA PHE A 288 -2.03 21.49 -10.22
C PHE A 288 -3.54 21.48 -9.91
N GLY A 289 -3.98 21.75 -8.67
CA GLY A 289 -5.40 21.69 -8.28
C GLY A 289 -6.04 20.29 -8.26
N ASN A 290 -5.42 19.30 -8.91
CA ASN A 290 -5.96 17.94 -9.10
C ASN A 290 -5.60 16.95 -7.99
N GLY A 291 -4.77 17.35 -7.01
CA GLY A 291 -4.29 16.44 -5.96
C GLY A 291 -5.41 15.74 -5.19
N LYS A 292 -6.56 16.40 -4.99
CA LYS A 292 -7.72 15.79 -4.33
C LYS A 292 -8.36 14.69 -5.18
N ALA A 293 -8.41 14.85 -6.50
CA ALA A 293 -8.97 13.85 -7.42
C ALA A 293 -8.03 12.66 -7.58
N THR A 294 -6.75 12.92 -7.88
CA THR A 294 -5.69 11.91 -8.04
C THR A 294 -5.50 11.06 -6.78
N LEU A 295 -5.61 11.66 -5.59
CA LEU A 295 -5.50 10.90 -4.34
C LEU A 295 -6.79 10.16 -3.99
N ASP A 296 -7.95 10.56 -4.52
CA ASP A 296 -9.21 9.88 -4.25
C ASP A 296 -9.37 8.63 -5.13
N ASN A 297 -9.02 8.72 -6.42
CA ASN A 297 -9.14 7.58 -7.33
C ASN A 297 -8.19 6.41 -6.98
N GLY A 298 -7.01 6.71 -6.41
CA GLY A 298 -6.06 5.68 -5.96
C GLY A 298 -5.35 4.92 -7.08
N TYR A 299 -5.15 5.52 -8.25
CA TYR A 299 -4.54 4.86 -9.42
C TYR A 299 -3.20 4.15 -9.13
N GLY A 300 -2.30 4.76 -8.35
CA GLY A 300 -1.05 4.11 -7.97
C GLY A 300 -1.23 2.81 -7.17
N MET A 301 -2.27 2.74 -6.34
CA MET A 301 -2.63 1.51 -5.61
C MET A 301 -3.22 0.46 -6.56
N PHE A 302 -4.03 0.89 -7.52
CA PHE A 302 -4.55 0.03 -8.58
C PHE A 302 -3.42 -0.60 -9.42
N LEU A 303 -2.42 0.18 -9.85
CA LEU A 303 -1.27 -0.35 -10.58
C LEU A 303 -0.49 -1.39 -9.78
N SER A 304 -0.24 -1.14 -8.48
CA SER A 304 0.39 -2.14 -7.61
C SER A 304 -0.45 -3.43 -7.51
N MET A 305 -1.78 -3.32 -7.56
CA MET A 305 -2.67 -4.47 -7.53
C MET A 305 -2.66 -5.26 -8.83
N LEU A 306 -2.68 -4.58 -9.98
CA LEU A 306 -2.51 -5.23 -11.28
C LEU A 306 -1.18 -5.96 -11.34
N GLU A 307 -0.09 -5.32 -10.91
CA GLU A 307 1.26 -5.86 -10.98
C GLU A 307 1.39 -7.22 -10.28
N TYR A 308 0.95 -7.35 -9.03
CA TYR A 308 1.03 -8.66 -8.36
C TYR A 308 0.00 -9.66 -8.87
N LYS A 309 -1.19 -9.22 -9.32
CA LYS A 309 -2.23 -10.15 -9.79
C LYS A 309 -1.90 -10.75 -11.16
N LEU A 310 -1.32 -9.96 -12.05
CA LEU A 310 -0.89 -10.42 -13.37
C LEU A 310 0.32 -11.34 -13.20
N SER A 311 1.33 -10.95 -12.39
CA SER A 311 2.51 -11.79 -12.18
C SER A 311 2.19 -13.13 -11.52
N GLU A 312 1.28 -13.18 -10.54
CA GLU A 312 0.78 -14.44 -9.94
C GLU A 312 0.12 -15.38 -10.98
N ARG A 313 -0.32 -14.84 -12.12
CA ARG A 313 -1.01 -15.58 -13.20
C ARG A 313 -0.12 -15.83 -14.43
N ASN A 314 1.19 -15.55 -14.38
CA ASN A 314 2.08 -15.52 -15.56
C ASN A 314 1.62 -14.58 -16.69
N LYS A 315 1.03 -13.45 -16.31
CA LYS A 315 0.55 -12.40 -17.22
C LYS A 315 1.41 -11.14 -17.09
N TYR A 316 1.29 -10.22 -18.04
CA TYR A 316 2.19 -9.08 -18.18
C TYR A 316 1.53 -7.75 -17.83
N LEU A 317 2.23 -6.95 -17.02
CA LEU A 317 1.95 -5.52 -16.87
C LEU A 317 3.10 -4.74 -17.52
N VAL A 318 2.83 -4.10 -18.65
CA VAL A 318 3.83 -3.31 -19.39
C VAL A 318 3.64 -1.83 -19.07
N LYS A 319 4.73 -1.18 -18.64
CA LYS A 319 4.73 0.25 -18.30
C LYS A 319 5.43 1.04 -19.41
N VAL A 320 4.67 1.81 -20.17
CA VAL A 320 5.17 2.71 -21.22
C VAL A 320 5.79 3.96 -20.59
N ASP A 321 6.84 4.50 -21.20
CA ASP A 321 7.48 5.72 -20.71
C ASP A 321 6.50 6.90 -20.70
N LYS A 322 6.48 7.66 -19.60
CA LYS A 322 5.58 8.81 -19.42
C LYS A 322 5.80 9.97 -20.41
N TRP A 323 6.92 9.98 -21.13
CA TRP A 323 7.23 10.97 -22.16
C TRP A 323 6.79 10.52 -23.55
N PHE A 324 6.34 9.28 -23.71
CA PHE A 324 5.72 8.81 -24.93
C PHE A 324 4.47 9.68 -25.22
N PRO A 325 4.36 10.31 -26.41
CA PRO A 325 3.31 11.28 -26.70
C PRO A 325 1.98 10.61 -27.09
N SER A 326 1.50 9.68 -26.25
CA SER A 326 0.30 8.86 -26.43
C SER A 326 -0.94 9.67 -26.84
N SER A 327 -1.17 10.79 -26.16
CA SER A 327 -2.33 11.68 -26.39
C SER A 327 -2.19 12.60 -27.60
N GLN A 328 -0.98 12.79 -28.13
CA GLN A 328 -0.71 13.67 -29.26
C GLN A 328 -0.63 12.92 -30.59
N ILE A 329 -0.23 11.64 -30.59
CA ILE A 329 -0.16 10.82 -31.80
C ILE A 329 -1.58 10.42 -32.23
N CYS A 330 -1.95 10.64 -33.48
CA CYS A 330 -3.14 10.03 -34.05
C CYS A 330 -2.92 8.53 -34.22
N HIS A 331 -3.71 7.68 -33.54
CA HIS A 331 -3.55 6.23 -33.68
C HIS A 331 -3.92 5.74 -35.10
N CYS A 332 -4.66 6.48 -35.91
CA CYS A 332 -5.00 6.04 -37.26
C CYS A 332 -3.83 6.24 -38.25
N CYS A 333 -3.19 7.42 -38.24
CA CYS A 333 -2.19 7.79 -39.26
C CYS A 333 -0.78 8.10 -38.72
N GLY A 334 -0.58 8.11 -37.40
CA GLY A 334 0.71 8.41 -36.77
C GLY A 334 1.08 9.89 -36.70
N LYS A 335 0.30 10.80 -37.30
CA LYS A 335 0.55 12.25 -37.23
C LYS A 335 0.53 12.75 -35.79
N ILE A 336 1.50 13.58 -35.43
CA ILE A 336 1.56 14.22 -34.11
C ILE A 336 0.73 15.52 -34.15
N HIS A 337 -0.10 15.70 -33.13
CA HIS A 337 -0.94 16.86 -32.87
C HIS A 337 -0.44 17.59 -31.60
N PRO A 338 0.55 18.51 -31.70
CA PRO A 338 1.14 19.18 -30.54
C PRO A 338 0.13 20.00 -29.71
N GLU A 339 -0.95 20.47 -30.34
CA GLU A 339 -2.05 21.18 -29.70
C GLU A 339 -2.74 20.35 -28.60
N MET A 340 -2.70 19.01 -28.70
CA MET A 340 -3.26 18.10 -27.68
C MET A 340 -2.56 18.21 -26.32
N LYS A 341 -1.40 18.87 -26.24
CA LYS A 341 -0.78 19.26 -24.96
C LYS A 341 -1.71 20.15 -24.13
N ASN A 342 -2.61 20.90 -24.78
CA ASN A 342 -3.63 21.67 -24.09
C ASN A 342 -4.71 20.74 -23.52
N LEU A 343 -4.76 20.63 -22.18
CA LEU A 343 -5.63 19.68 -21.51
C LEU A 343 -7.13 19.96 -21.69
N THR A 344 -7.52 21.15 -22.15
CA THR A 344 -8.90 21.51 -22.45
C THR A 344 -9.42 20.85 -23.73
N ILE A 345 -8.52 20.45 -24.64
CA ILE A 345 -8.90 19.74 -25.87
C ILE A 345 -9.15 18.27 -25.49
N ARG A 346 -10.42 17.86 -25.57
CA ARG A 346 -10.88 16.51 -25.18
C ARG A 346 -11.13 15.56 -26.36
N THR A 347 -11.20 16.10 -27.57
CA THR A 347 -11.49 15.35 -28.79
C THR A 347 -10.37 15.58 -29.78
N MET A 348 -9.79 14.49 -30.30
CA MET A 348 -8.86 14.52 -31.40
C MET A 348 -9.64 14.52 -32.71
N LYS A 349 -9.37 15.52 -33.55
CA LYS A 349 -9.82 15.59 -34.94
C LYS A 349 -8.57 15.60 -35.81
N CYS A 350 -8.38 14.55 -36.61
CA CYS A 350 -7.23 14.41 -37.49
C CYS A 350 -7.64 14.57 -38.94
N ASP A 351 -6.76 15.12 -39.77
CA ASP A 351 -6.95 15.28 -41.22
C ASP A 351 -7.13 13.94 -41.95
N CYS A 352 -6.74 12.82 -41.33
CA CYS A 352 -7.01 11.48 -41.85
C CYS A 352 -8.48 11.03 -41.68
N GLY A 353 -9.37 11.89 -41.18
CA GLY A 353 -10.78 11.62 -40.94
C GLY A 353 -11.12 11.09 -39.55
N LEU A 354 -10.13 10.82 -38.69
CA LEU A 354 -10.36 10.32 -37.34
C LEU A 354 -10.97 11.42 -36.44
N THR A 355 -12.09 11.11 -35.80
CA THR A 355 -12.63 11.88 -34.68
C THR A 355 -12.87 10.96 -33.48
N ILE A 356 -12.13 11.16 -32.38
CA ILE A 356 -12.16 10.27 -31.21
C ILE A 356 -11.89 11.06 -29.93
N SER A 357 -12.29 10.52 -28.77
CA SER A 357 -11.85 11.09 -27.49
C SER A 357 -10.33 11.01 -27.34
N ARG A 358 -9.73 12.04 -26.74
CA ARG A 358 -8.28 12.12 -26.54
C ARG A 358 -7.77 10.97 -25.66
N ASP A 359 -8.50 10.64 -24.61
CA ASP A 359 -8.09 9.62 -23.63
C ASP A 359 -8.17 8.21 -24.26
N GLN A 360 -9.21 7.91 -25.07
CA GLN A 360 -9.28 6.64 -25.80
C GLN A 360 -8.15 6.54 -26.85
N ASN A 361 -7.86 7.62 -27.58
CA ASN A 361 -6.73 7.65 -28.51
C ASN A 361 -5.40 7.38 -27.79
N ALA A 362 -5.20 8.01 -26.62
CA ALA A 362 -4.03 7.75 -25.78
C ALA A 362 -3.96 6.27 -25.37
N ALA A 363 -5.07 5.68 -24.90
CA ALA A 363 -5.13 4.27 -24.51
C ALA A 363 -4.77 3.31 -25.66
N ILE A 364 -5.24 3.58 -26.88
CA ILE A 364 -4.86 2.80 -28.07
C ILE A 364 -3.35 2.91 -28.35
N ASN A 365 -2.78 4.10 -28.26
CA ASN A 365 -1.35 4.28 -28.49
C ASN A 365 -0.49 3.65 -27.38
N ILE A 366 -0.94 3.72 -26.12
CA ILE A 366 -0.30 3.04 -24.98
C ILE A 366 -0.28 1.52 -25.18
N LEU A 367 -1.39 0.95 -25.66
CA LEU A 367 -1.47 -0.47 -26.00
C LEU A 367 -0.43 -0.85 -27.05
N ARG A 368 -0.40 -0.13 -28.18
CA ARG A 368 0.53 -0.42 -29.28
C ARG A 368 1.99 -0.32 -28.85
N GLU A 369 2.34 0.74 -28.13
CA GLU A 369 3.70 0.93 -27.63
C GLU A 369 4.08 -0.11 -26.59
N GLY A 370 3.14 -0.48 -25.71
CA GLY A 370 3.34 -1.55 -24.73
C GLY A 370 3.59 -2.91 -25.39
N LEU A 371 2.84 -3.24 -26.45
CA LEU A 371 3.06 -4.48 -27.21
C LEU A 371 4.40 -4.46 -27.96
N ARG A 372 4.82 -3.32 -28.53
CA ARG A 372 6.15 -3.17 -29.13
C ARG A 372 7.25 -3.48 -28.12
N ILE A 373 7.19 -2.87 -26.93
CA ILE A 373 8.15 -3.10 -25.83
C ILE A 373 8.16 -4.57 -25.40
N LEU A 374 6.99 -5.19 -25.29
CA LEU A 374 6.87 -6.59 -24.89
C LEU A 374 7.50 -7.53 -25.94
N ASN A 375 7.23 -7.31 -27.22
CA ASN A 375 7.80 -8.11 -28.31
C ASN A 375 9.32 -7.96 -28.38
N GLU A 376 9.86 -6.76 -28.17
CA GLU A 376 11.31 -6.55 -28.08
C GLU A 376 11.92 -7.33 -26.91
N SER A 377 11.22 -7.42 -25.78
CA SER A 377 11.72 -8.19 -24.64
C SER A 377 11.74 -9.70 -24.90
N PHE A 378 10.86 -10.22 -25.76
CA PHE A 378 10.88 -11.62 -26.21
C PHE A 378 11.95 -11.89 -27.28
N ALA A 379 12.28 -10.92 -28.12
CA ALA A 379 13.29 -11.07 -29.16
C ALA A 379 14.74 -11.08 -28.62
N VAL A 380 14.94 -10.57 -27.40
CA VAL A 380 16.25 -10.45 -26.73
C VAL A 380 16.48 -11.57 -25.69
N ALA A 381 15.41 -12.30 -25.33
CA ALA A 381 15.46 -13.45 -24.42
C ALA A 381 15.67 -14.76 -25.18
#